data_AF-A0A9D5MK09-F1
#
_entry.id   AF-A0A9D5MK09-F1
#
_cell.length_a   1.000
_cell.length_b   1.000
_cell.length_c   1.000
_cell.angle_alpha   90.00
_cell.angle_beta   90.00
_cell.angle_gamma   90.00
#
_symmetry.space_group_name_H-M   'P 1'
#
loop_
_entity.id
_entity.type
_entity.pdbx_description
1 polymer ?
#
loop_
_entity_poly.entity_id
_entity_poly.type
_entity_poly.pdbx_seq_one_letter_code
_entity_poly.pdbx_strand_id
1 'polypeptide(L)' 'MTDDILIIKKRGDGCKTFSIRIDEGLAERIDNLAAEAKMSRNEMIGELLEFAVERCKLTDRK' A
#
# COMPACT_ATOMS: atom_id res chain seq x y z
N MET A 1 37.61 -22.10 -1.57
CA MET A 1 36.24 -21.97 -1.03
C MET A 1 35.84 -20.55 -1.31
N THR A 2 35.01 -20.34 -2.32
CA THR A 2 34.52 -19.01 -2.67
C THR A 2 33.41 -18.70 -1.70
N ASP A 3 33.60 -17.68 -0.88
CA ASP A 3 32.61 -17.22 0.09
C ASP A 3 31.38 -16.74 -0.69
N ASP A 4 30.27 -17.47 -0.63
CA ASP A 4 28.98 -17.12 -1.27
C ASP A 4 28.34 -15.94 -0.52
N ILE A 5 28.96 -14.76 -0.64
CA ILE A 5 28.49 -13.55 0.05
C ILE A 5 27.28 -12.98 -0.69
N LEU A 6 26.11 -13.07 -0.07
CA LEU A 6 24.88 -12.43 -0.54
C LEU A 6 24.91 -10.92 -0.23
N ILE A 7 25.16 -10.09 -1.25
CA ILE A 7 25.07 -8.63 -1.14
C ILE A 7 23.64 -8.17 -1.47
N ILE A 8 22.87 -7.83 -0.43
CA ILE A 8 21.54 -7.22 -0.58
C ILE A 8 21.68 -5.69 -0.58
N LYS A 9 21.38 -5.05 -1.72
CA LYS A 9 21.28 -3.59 -1.79
C LYS A 9 20.00 -3.11 -1.09
N LYS A 10 20.11 -2.12 -0.21
CA LYS A 10 18.95 -1.43 0.37
C LYS A 10 18.20 -0.69 -0.74
N ARG A 11 17.00 -1.14 -1.11
CA ARG A 11 16.04 -0.32 -1.87
C ARG A 11 15.41 0.66 -0.88
N GLY A 12 15.72 1.94 -1.03
CA GLY A 12 14.94 3.01 -0.43
C GLY A 12 13.72 3.25 -1.31
N ASP A 13 12.70 2.44 -1.14
CA ASP A 13 11.39 2.71 -1.72
C ASP A 13 10.79 3.86 -0.91
N GLY A 14 10.44 4.98 -1.53
CA GLY A 14 10.01 6.23 -0.86
C GLY A 14 8.71 6.11 -0.05
N CYS A 15 8.26 4.88 0.23
CA CYS A 15 7.07 4.56 1.00
C CYS A 15 7.38 4.49 2.50
N LYS A 16 6.48 5.04 3.30
CA LYS A 16 6.50 4.92 4.76
C LYS A 16 5.48 3.88 5.20
N THR A 17 5.92 2.82 5.87
CA THR A 17 5.00 1.83 6.47
C THR A 17 4.28 2.45 7.66
N PHE A 18 2.96 2.34 7.68
CA PHE A 18 2.13 2.64 8.84
C PHE A 18 1.01 1.62 8.97
N SER A 19 0.70 1.23 10.20
CA SER A 19 -0.31 0.20 10.49
C SER A 19 -1.68 0.84 10.73
N ILE A 20 -2.69 0.35 10.03
CA ILE A 20 -4.10 0.75 10.22
C ILE A 20 -4.96 -0.49 10.51
N ARG A 21 -6.09 -0.28 11.19
CA ARG A 21 -7.14 -1.29 11.32
C ARG A 21 -8.27 -0.93 10.38
N ILE A 22 -8.66 -1.88 9.54
CA ILE A 22 -9.78 -1.76 8.61
C ILE A 22 -10.69 -2.97 8.78
N ASP A 23 -11.92 -2.84 8.29
CA ASP A 23 -12.87 -3.94 8.19
C ASP A 23 -12.30 -5.10 7.34
N GLU A 24 -12.59 -6.33 7.73
CA GLU A 24 -12.10 -7.55 7.06
C GLU A 24 -12.63 -7.64 5.62
N GLY A 25 -13.91 -7.33 5.41
CA GLY A 25 -14.52 -7.32 4.09
C GLY A 25 -13.92 -6.23 3.18
N LEU A 26 -13.57 -5.07 3.74
CA LEU A 26 -12.82 -4.06 2.99
C LEU A 26 -11.43 -4.57 2.59
N ALA A 27 -10.71 -5.24 3.50
CA ALA A 27 -9.40 -5.80 3.22
C ALA A 27 -9.45 -6.85 2.10
N GLU A 28 -10.43 -7.76 2.13
CA GLU A 28 -10.65 -8.78 1.11
C GLU A 28 -10.97 -8.16 -0.26
N ARG A 29 -11.82 -7.13 -0.29
CA ARG A 29 -12.13 -6.40 -1.53
C ARG A 29 -10.90 -5.75 -2.15
N ILE A 30 -10.02 -5.17 -1.34
CA ILE A 30 -8.75 -4.58 -1.82
C ILE A 30 -7.82 -5.66 -2.35
N ASP A 31 -7.74 -6.82 -1.69
CA ASP A 31 -6.92 -7.96 -2.14
C ASP A 31 -7.38 -8.48 -3.50
N ASN A 32 -8.69 -8.68 -3.67
CA ASN A 32 -9.29 -9.09 -4.95
C ASN A 32 -8.99 -8.09 -6.07
N LEU A 33 -9.18 -6.79 -5.83
CA LEU A 33 -8.87 -5.74 -6.80
C LEU A 33 -7.39 -5.72 -7.19
N ALA A 34 -6.50 -5.86 -6.21
CA ALA A 34 -5.06 -5.92 -6.46
C ALA A 34 -4.69 -7.14 -7.30
N ALA A 35 -5.29 -8.30 -7.02
CA ALA A 35 -5.10 -9.54 -7.77
C ALA A 35 -5.57 -9.40 -9.23
N GLU A 36 -6.75 -8.81 -9.45
CA GLU A 36 -7.29 -8.54 -10.80
C GLU A 36 -6.42 -7.54 -11.58
N ALA A 37 -5.93 -6.49 -10.91
CA ALA A 37 -5.06 -5.48 -11.50
C ALA A 37 -3.60 -5.93 -11.70
N LYS A 38 -3.22 -7.11 -11.20
CA LYS A 38 -1.83 -7.62 -11.15
C LYS A 38 -0.87 -6.66 -10.44
N MET A 39 -1.34 -6.00 -9.39
CA MET A 39 -0.58 -5.05 -8.57
C MET A 39 -0.38 -5.61 -7.17
N SER A 40 0.66 -5.15 -6.46
CA SER A 40 0.76 -5.44 -5.03
C SER A 40 -0.37 -4.74 -4.27
N ARG A 41 -0.88 -5.36 -3.19
CA ARG A 41 -1.81 -4.69 -2.26
C ARG A 41 -1.31 -3.32 -1.82
N ASN A 42 -0.01 -3.19 -1.55
CA ASN A 42 0.57 -1.91 -1.15
C ASN A 42 0.46 -0.85 -2.25
N GLU A 43 0.71 -1.22 -3.50
CA GLU A 43 0.57 -0.31 -4.64
C GLU A 43 -0.90 0.06 -4.85
N MET A 44 -1.81 -0.93 -4.80
CA MET A 44 -3.26 -0.68 -4.88
C MET A 44 -3.75 0.27 -3.79
N ILE A 45 -3.32 0.05 -2.53
CA ILE A 45 -3.67 0.93 -1.41
C ILE A 45 -3.08 2.32 -1.61
N GLY A 46 -1.85 2.42 -2.11
CA GLY A 46 -1.20 3.70 -2.45
C GLY A 46 -2.03 4.53 -3.42
N GLU A 47 -2.38 3.95 -4.57
CA GLU A 47 -3.20 4.62 -5.60
C GLU A 47 -4.58 5.03 -5.07
N LEU A 48 -5.24 4.16 -4.31
CA LEU A 48 -6.54 4.46 -3.71
C LEU A 48 -6.46 5.62 -2.72
N LEU A 49 -5.42 5.65 -1.88
CA LEU A 49 -5.21 6.72 -0.91
C LEU A 49 -4.87 8.04 -1.59
N GLU A 50 -3.99 8.03 -2.61
CA GLU A 50 -3.65 9.23 -3.37
C GLU A 50 -4.91 9.84 -4.01
N PHE A 51 -5.70 9.02 -4.71
CA PHE A 51 -6.97 9.44 -5.29
C PHE A 51 -7.93 10.03 -4.25
N ALA A 52 -8.05 9.38 -3.09
CA ALA A 52 -8.98 9.77 -2.04
C ALA A 52 -8.56 11.09 -1.37
N VAL A 53 -7.26 11.29 -1.11
CA VAL A 53 -6.75 12.50 -0.45
C VAL A 53 -7.02 13.75 -1.29
N GLU A 54 -6.83 13.69 -2.61
CA GLU A 54 -7.12 14.82 -3.51
C GLU A 54 -8.60 15.22 -3.53
N ARG A 55 -9.49 14.28 -3.23
CA ARG A 55 -10.95 14.45 -3.32
C ARG A 55 -11.62 14.61 -1.96
N CYS A 56 -10.84 14.49 -0.88
CA CYS A 56 -11.35 14.65 0.46
C CYS A 56 -11.61 16.13 0.76
N LYS A 57 -12.84 16.46 1.15
CA LYS A 57 -13.20 17.80 1.62
C LYS A 57 -13.58 17.72 3.09
N LEU A 58 -12.91 18.53 3.92
CA LEU A 58 -13.29 18.70 5.30
C LEU A 58 -14.40 19.74 5.39
N THR A 59 -15.48 19.39 6.09
CA THR A 59 -16.50 20.35 6.51
C THR A 59 -16.52 20.40 8.03
N ASP A 60 -16.84 21.57 8.56
CA ASP A 60 -17.11 21.72 9.98
C ASP A 60 -18.37 20.90 10.35
N ARG A 61 -18.35 20.25 11.52
CA ARG A 61 -19.54 19.59 12.06
C ARG A 61 -20.44 20.67 12.65
N LYS A 62 -21.56 20.95 11.97
CA LYS A 62 -22.69 21.66 12.59
C LYS A 62 -23.28 20.89 13.77
#